data_AF-D3DIL2-F1
#
_entry.id   AF-D3DIL2-F1
#
_cell.length_a   1.000
_cell.length_b   1.000
_cell.length_c   1.000
_cell.angle_alpha   90.00
_cell.angle_beta   90.00
_cell.angle_gamma   90.00
#
_symmetry.space_group_name_H-M   'P 1'
#
loop_
_entity.id
_entity.type
_entity.pdbx_description
1 polymer ?
#
loop_
_entity_poly.entity_id
_entity_poly.type
_entity_poly.pdbx_seq_one_letter_code
_entity_poly.pdbx_strand_id
1 'polypeptide(L)' 'MKETRIVKYIKSLIRNHKYLTVEDIMLLLERYYGLPVRVPSVYYKYKGIIKECRKEVYKERRRKG' A
#
# COMPACT_ATOMS: atom_id res chain seq x y z
N MET A 1 -11.20 -0.21 6.72
CA MET A 1 -9.91 -0.46 7.41
C MET A 1 -9.60 0.72 8.32
N LYS A 2 -9.06 0.51 9.53
CA LYS A 2 -8.67 1.63 10.42
C LYS A 2 -7.57 2.45 9.73
N GLU A 3 -7.76 3.75 9.61
CA GLU A 3 -6.85 4.62 8.86
C GLU A 3 -5.59 4.91 9.69
N THR A 4 -4.48 4.23 9.37
CA THR A 4 -3.18 4.43 10.01
C THR A 4 -2.27 5.30 9.16
N ARG A 5 -1.16 5.81 9.73
CA ARG A 5 -0.13 6.54 8.97
C ARG A 5 0.41 5.72 7.79
N ILE A 6 0.61 4.42 8.00
CA ILE A 6 1.07 3.48 6.97
C ILE A 6 0.02 3.34 5.85
N VAL A 7 -1.26 3.20 6.20
CA VAL A 7 -2.35 3.13 5.20
C VAL A 7 -2.42 4.42 4.37
N LYS A 8 -2.33 5.60 5.01
CA LYS A 8 -2.31 6.89 4.30
C LYS A 8 -1.13 6.97 3.34
N TYR A 9 0.05 6.52 3.77
CA TYR A 9 1.25 6.47 2.94
C TYR A 9 1.07 5.54 1.73
N ILE A 10 0.60 4.31 1.93
CA ILE A 10 0.32 3.35 0.85
C ILE A 10 -0.68 3.93 -0.17
N LYS A 11 -1.78 4.53 0.30
CA LYS A 11 -2.76 5.17 -0.59
C LYS A 11 -2.15 6.31 -1.39
N SER A 12 -1.32 7.15 -0.76
CA SER A 12 -0.60 8.23 -1.43
C SER A 12 0.30 7.70 -2.55
N LEU A 13 1.08 6.64 -2.26
CA LEU A 13 1.93 5.98 -3.26
C LEU A 13 1.12 5.49 -4.47
N ILE A 14 0.01 4.77 -4.23
CA ILE A 14 -0.83 4.22 -5.30
C ILE A 14 -1.52 5.35 -6.11
N ARG A 15 -1.89 6.45 -5.45
CA ARG A 15 -2.52 7.60 -6.12
C ARG A 15 -1.55 8.32 -7.05
N ASN A 16 -0.31 8.55 -6.60
CA ASN A 16 0.67 9.35 -7.32
C ASN A 16 1.49 8.53 -8.34
N HIS A 17 1.68 7.23 -8.10
CA HIS A 17 2.45 6.36 -8.99
C HIS A 17 1.58 5.26 -9.58
N LYS A 18 1.34 5.33 -10.89
CA LYS A 18 0.42 4.44 -11.61
C LYS A 18 0.90 2.97 -11.65
N TYR A 19 2.21 2.73 -11.58
CA TYR A 19 2.82 1.43 -11.88
C TYR A 19 3.66 0.83 -10.75
N LEU A 20 3.54 1.30 -9.50
CA LEU A 20 4.20 0.61 -8.39
C LEU A 20 3.67 -0.82 -8.29
N THR A 21 4.52 -1.80 -8.07
CA THR A 21 4.13 -3.18 -7.76
C THR A 21 3.83 -3.34 -6.26
N VAL A 22 3.47 -4.55 -5.82
CA VAL A 22 3.33 -4.80 -4.37
C VAL A 22 4.71 -4.79 -3.72
N GLU A 23 5.69 -5.37 -4.40
CA GLU A 23 7.09 -5.49 -3.99
C GLU A 23 7.74 -4.11 -3.83
N ASP A 24 7.51 -3.19 -4.77
CA ASP A 24 8.04 -1.82 -4.66
C ASP A 24 7.49 -1.10 -3.42
N ILE A 25 6.18 -1.24 -3.17
CA ILE A 25 5.54 -0.65 -2.00
C ILE A 25 6.08 -1.28 -0.71
N MET A 26 6.33 -2.60 -0.70
CA MET A 26 6.93 -3.29 0.43
C MET A 26 8.35 -2.79 0.72
N LEU A 27 9.18 -2.60 -0.30
CA LEU A 27 10.54 -2.05 -0.14
C LEU A 27 10.51 -0.62 0.41
N LEU A 28 9.56 0.21 -0.04
CA LEU A 28 9.36 1.55 0.50
C LEU A 28 8.91 1.52 1.97
N LEU A 29 8.04 0.58 2.32
CA LEU A 29 7.58 0.37 3.69
C LEU A 29 8.72 -0.11 4.62
N GLU A 30 9.57 -1.01 4.15
CA GLU A 30 10.78 -1.43 4.87
C GLU A 30 11.72 -0.25 5.08
N ARG A 31 12.00 0.52 4.03
CA ARG A 31 12.92 1.68 4.09
C ARG A 31 12.42 2.81 4.99
N TYR A 32 11.13 3.14 4.94
CA TYR A 32 10.58 4.32 5.63
C TYR A 32 10.03 4.01 7.03
N TYR A 33 9.49 2.80 7.24
CA TYR A 33 8.88 2.41 8.52
C TYR A 33 9.66 1.32 9.26
N GLY A 34 10.79 0.85 8.73
CA GLY A 34 11.57 -0.23 9.34
C GLY A 34 10.81 -1.55 9.41
N LEU A 35 9.83 -1.76 8.52
CA LEU A 35 9.01 -2.97 8.54
C LEU A 35 9.82 -4.17 8.06
N PRO A 36 9.88 -5.28 8.82
CA PRO A 36 10.65 -6.45 8.43
C PRO A 36 9.86 -7.27 7.38
N VAL A 37 9.77 -6.76 6.15
CA VAL A 37 8.98 -7.35 5.05
C VAL A 37 9.51 -8.71 4.59
N ARG A 38 10.74 -9.07 4.98
CA ARG A 38 11.30 -10.42 4.80
C ARG A 38 10.61 -11.48 5.66
N VAL A 39 9.94 -11.07 6.75
CA VAL A 39 9.18 -11.98 7.61
C VAL A 39 7.85 -12.32 6.91
N PRO A 40 7.55 -13.61 6.63
CA PRO A 40 6.37 -13.98 5.84
C PRO A 40 5.05 -13.45 6.41
N SER A 41 4.87 -13.49 7.73
CA SER A 41 3.65 -12.98 8.38
C SER A 41 3.44 -11.48 8.14
N VAL A 42 4.52 -10.70 8.14
CA VAL A 42 4.52 -9.26 7.86
C VAL A 42 4.22 -9.01 6.38
N TYR A 43 4.90 -9.74 5.49
CA TYR A 43 4.66 -9.65 4.04
C TYR A 43 3.18 -9.92 3.71
N TYR A 44 2.62 -11.05 4.15
CA TYR A 44 1.25 -11.40 3.81
C TYR A 44 0.23 -10.42 4.40
N LYS A 45 0.48 -9.91 5.62
CA LYS A 45 -0.34 -8.87 6.24
C LYS A 45 -0.39 -7.60 5.39
N TYR A 46 0.78 -7.06 5.02
CA TYR A 46 0.83 -5.82 4.24
C TYR A 46 0.42 -6.02 2.78
N LYS A 47 0.60 -7.22 2.21
CA LYS A 47 0.10 -7.56 0.88
C LYS A 47 -1.42 -7.45 0.82
N GLY A 48 -2.11 -7.94 1.85
CA GLY A 48 -3.55 -7.75 2.02
C GLY A 48 -3.94 -6.27 2.10
N ILE A 49 -3.23 -5.50 2.94
CA ILE A 49 -3.48 -4.06 3.11
C ILE A 49 -3.31 -3.28 1.80
N ILE A 50 -2.23 -3.55 1.04
CA ILE A 50 -1.97 -2.90 -0.25
C ILE A 50 -3.08 -3.22 -1.25
N LYS A 51 -3.55 -4.48 -1.29
CA LYS A 51 -4.65 -4.89 -2.17
C LYS A 51 -5.93 -4.12 -1.86
N GLU A 52 -6.27 -3.95 -0.58
CA GLU A 52 -7.44 -3.15 -0.18
C GLU A 52 -7.26 -1.66 -0.49
N CYS A 53 -6.08 -1.09 -0.24
CA CYS A 53 -5.78 0.30 -0.60
C CYS A 53 -5.95 0.56 -2.11
N ARG A 54 -5.51 -0.38 -2.97
CA ARG A 54 -5.70 -0.27 -4.43
C ARG A 54 -7.16 -0.23 -4.81
N LYS A 55 -7.98 -1.14 -4.25
CA LYS A 55 -9.42 -1.17 -4.53
C LYS A 55 -10.08 0.16 -4.18
N GLU A 56 -9.74 0.72 -3.02
CA GLU A 56 -10.27 2.03 -2.58
C GLU A 56 -9.84 3.15 -3.54
N VAL A 57 -8.55 3.28 -3.83
CA VAL A 57 -8.03 4.31 -4.74
C VAL A 57 -8.60 4.17 -6.15
N TYR A 58 -8.76 2.95 -6.67
CA TYR A 58 -9.32 2.74 -8.00
C TYR A 58 -10.83 3.01 -8.05
N LYS A 59 -11.57 2.75 -6.96
CA LYS A 59 -12.97 3.20 -6.82
C LYS A 59 -13.06 4.72 -6.82
N GLU A 60 -12.16 5.42 -6.10
CA GLU A 60 -12.10 6.88 -6.10
C GLU A 60 -11.82 7.44 -7.50
N ARG A 61 -10.87 6.86 -8.25
CA ARG A 61 -10.57 7.27 -9.63
C ARG A 61 -11.78 7.11 -10.56
N ARG A 62 -12.49 5.98 -10.48
CA ARG A 62 -13.69 5.71 -11.29
C ARG A 62 -14.88 6.62 -11.00
N ARG A 63 -14.93 7.25 -9.83
CA ARG A 63 -15.98 8.23 -9.50
C ARG A 63 -15.67 9.64 -10.01
N LYS A 64 -14.41 9.90 -10.35
CA LYS A 64 -13.91 11.22 -10.79
C LYS A 64 -13.74 11.35 -12.30
N GLY A 65 -13.59 10.22 -13.00
CA GLY A 65 -13.63 10.16 -14.46
C GLY A 65 -15.04 9.86 -14.93
#